data_AF-A0A420XWL3-F1
#
_entry.id   AF-A0A420XWL3-F1
#
_cell.length_a   1.000
_cell.length_b   1.000
_cell.length_c   1.000
_cell.angle_alpha   90.00
_cell.angle_beta   90.00
_cell.angle_gamma   90.00
#
_symmetry.space_group_name_H-M   'P 1'
#
loop_
_entity.id
_entity.type
_entity.pdbx_description
1 polymer ?
#
loop_
_entity_poly.entity_id
_entity_poly.type
_entity_poly.pdbx_seq_one_letter_code
_entity_poly.pdbx_strand_id
1 'polypeptide(L)'
;MGGTGSKRHGGRKAAPTGGVDVQKHKQQRDRILVNKPNGGKVTKRMGSGLTSTRNPHHKSTKGVRFMRSTRLMPKYGHQLSPGSAYLSYYDVLLTYEDIKALRNDWLTDNNISFWEEYLEREILPKYPQARIILLRPTMTFLMMRSQSVKDIASALPSFKGVTHIFLPINDNRDVQQAEGGSHWSLLLISTLDGVAFHYDSMRGSNYNEGKIASNRMSKILGIPLRYQQLDDCPQQSNGSDCGVFVCVMMRHLLVKRLLGHNAKEKVSMSMADKMIDAQGARKEMLRIIESFRKEGERRRSISPAASSSHTPPRIE
;
A
#
# COMPACT_ATOMS: atom_id res chain seq x y z
N MET A 1 11.80 78.43 48.90
CA MET A 1 12.64 77.46 49.62
C MET A 1 12.34 76.09 49.00
N GLY A 2 13.16 75.54 48.10
CA GLY A 2 14.39 74.78 48.41
C GLY A 2 14.07 73.66 49.41
N GLY A 3 14.19 72.35 49.17
CA GLY A 3 14.81 71.56 48.12
C GLY A 3 14.83 70.08 48.55
N THR A 4 14.96 69.18 47.55
CA THR A 4 15.79 67.96 47.51
C THR A 4 15.59 66.76 48.47
N GLY A 5 15.38 65.59 47.82
CA GLY A 5 16.06 64.28 48.08
C GLY A 5 15.42 63.35 49.12
N SER A 6 15.58 62.01 49.12
CA SER A 6 16.34 61.03 48.32
C SER A 6 15.95 59.59 48.77
N LYS A 7 16.24 58.57 47.95
CA LYS A 7 16.49 57.12 48.24
C LYS A 7 15.36 56.10 48.55
N ARG A 8 15.15 55.20 47.55
CA ARG A 8 15.33 53.71 47.49
C ARG A 8 15.10 52.81 48.74
N HIS A 9 14.22 51.79 48.61
CA HIS A 9 14.46 50.33 48.38
C HIS A 9 13.48 49.35 49.09
N GLY A 10 13.16 48.24 48.41
CA GLY A 10 12.44 47.04 48.89
C GLY A 10 11.03 46.91 48.30
N GLY A 11 10.59 45.89 47.57
CA GLY A 11 11.09 44.53 47.34
C GLY A 11 9.92 43.55 47.52
N ARG A 12 9.20 43.18 46.45
CA ARG A 12 8.33 41.98 46.43
C ARG A 12 8.37 41.32 45.04
N LYS A 13 8.75 40.05 45.04
CA LYS A 13 8.81 39.13 43.90
C LYS A 13 7.39 38.74 43.46
N ALA A 14 7.14 38.75 42.15
CA ALA A 14 6.01 38.08 41.51
C ALA A 14 6.56 37.11 40.45
N ALA A 15 6.05 35.87 40.45
CA ALA A 15 6.43 34.79 39.55
C ALA A 15 5.72 34.92 38.18
N PRO A 16 6.30 34.38 37.08
CA PRO A 16 5.71 34.48 35.76
C PRO A 16 4.78 33.29 35.47
N THR A 17 3.53 33.55 35.11
CA THR A 17 2.68 32.56 34.43
C THR A 17 2.90 32.68 32.94
N GLY A 18 3.62 31.71 32.37
CA GLY A 18 3.90 31.62 30.94
C GLY A 18 2.63 31.44 30.12
N GLY A 19 2.41 32.36 29.18
CA GLY A 19 1.45 32.18 28.11
C GLY A 19 1.95 31.10 27.15
N VAL A 20 1.11 30.10 26.91
CA VAL A 20 1.32 29.15 25.81
C VAL A 20 0.89 29.86 24.53
N ASP A 21 1.88 30.28 23.77
CA ASP A 21 1.72 30.84 22.43
C ASP A 21 1.17 29.75 21.50
N VAL A 22 -0.13 29.80 21.23
CA VAL A 22 -0.78 28.94 20.23
C VAL A 22 -0.40 29.49 18.85
N GLN A 23 0.75 29.04 18.33
CA GLN A 23 1.10 29.28 16.94
C GLN A 23 0.08 28.62 16.02
N LYS A 24 -0.69 29.45 15.31
CA LYS A 24 -1.52 29.07 14.17
C LYS A 24 -0.63 28.45 13.09
N HIS A 25 -0.58 27.12 13.02
CA HIS A 25 0.07 26.41 11.92
C HIS A 25 -0.78 26.54 10.65
N LYS A 26 -0.30 27.38 9.74
CA LYS A 26 -0.80 27.52 8.37
C LYS A 26 -0.49 26.22 7.60
N GLN A 27 -1.49 25.62 6.97
CA GLN A 27 -1.32 24.51 6.02
C GLN A 27 -0.26 24.88 4.98
N GLN A 28 0.90 24.21 5.05
CA GLN A 28 2.03 24.45 4.16
C GLN A 28 2.08 23.34 3.11
N ARG A 29 2.15 23.75 1.85
CA ARG A 29 1.90 22.94 0.66
C ARG A 29 3.19 22.29 0.16
N ASP A 30 3.16 20.98 -0.02
CA ASP A 30 4.17 20.24 -0.76
C ASP A 30 4.07 20.57 -2.26
N ARG A 31 5.22 20.69 -2.94
CA ARG A 31 5.29 20.83 -4.41
C ARG A 31 6.20 19.76 -4.99
N ILE A 32 5.66 18.88 -5.85
CA ILE A 32 6.40 17.80 -6.50
C ILE A 32 7.20 18.29 -7.72
N LEU A 33 8.43 17.77 -7.89
CA LEU A 33 9.24 17.98 -9.09
C LEU A 33 8.78 17.04 -10.22
N VAL A 34 8.34 17.62 -11.33
CA VAL A 34 8.04 16.90 -12.57
C VAL A 34 9.18 17.13 -13.55
N ASN A 35 9.99 16.11 -13.80
CA ASN A 35 10.96 16.12 -14.90
C ASN A 35 10.31 15.61 -16.20
N LYS A 36 10.71 16.20 -17.34
CA LYS A 36 10.28 15.79 -18.69
C LYS A 36 11.10 14.58 -19.16
N PRO A 37 10.51 13.61 -19.90
CA PRO A 37 11.24 12.44 -20.37
C PRO A 37 12.12 12.76 -21.59
N ASN A 38 13.38 12.32 -21.54
CA ASN A 38 14.32 12.27 -22.68
C ASN A 38 14.33 10.85 -23.26
N GLY A 39 14.01 10.72 -24.55
CA GLY A 39 14.00 9.45 -25.26
C GLY A 39 15.42 8.96 -25.61
N GLY A 40 15.76 7.76 -25.15
CA GLY A 40 17.00 7.06 -25.50
C GLY A 40 16.72 5.62 -25.94
N LYS A 41 17.08 5.30 -27.19
CA LYS A 41 16.98 3.96 -27.81
C LYS A 41 17.99 2.99 -27.18
N VAL A 42 17.58 1.76 -26.88
CA VAL A 42 18.48 0.65 -26.53
C VAL A 42 18.31 -0.49 -27.53
N THR A 43 19.43 -0.92 -28.11
CA THR A 43 19.58 -1.99 -29.09
C THR A 43 19.72 -3.36 -28.42
N LYS A 44 19.11 -4.38 -29.04
CA LYS A 44 19.17 -5.80 -28.65
C LYS A 44 20.52 -6.43 -29.02
N ARG A 45 20.99 -7.38 -28.20
CA ARG A 45 21.82 -8.50 -28.66
C ARG A 45 21.39 -9.81 -27.99
N MET A 46 21.18 -10.82 -28.83
CA MET A 46 20.90 -12.22 -28.50
C MET A 46 22.21 -12.96 -28.19
N GLY A 47 22.13 -13.97 -27.33
CA GLY A 47 23.18 -14.96 -27.09
C GLY A 47 22.56 -16.29 -26.66
N SER A 48 22.69 -17.30 -27.51
CA SER A 48 22.24 -18.69 -27.41
C SER A 48 23.26 -19.60 -26.72
N GLY A 49 22.82 -20.71 -26.11
CA GLY A 49 23.72 -21.84 -25.78
C GLY A 49 23.13 -22.88 -24.83
N LEU A 50 22.86 -24.09 -25.36
CA LEU A 50 22.43 -25.33 -24.68
C LEU A 50 23.61 -26.00 -23.92
N THR A 51 23.45 -26.79 -22.84
CA THR A 51 23.18 -28.26 -22.79
C THR A 51 23.41 -28.70 -21.31
N SER A 52 22.49 -29.35 -20.59
CA SER A 52 22.23 -30.81 -20.43
C SER A 52 23.44 -31.73 -20.20
N THR A 53 23.56 -32.30 -18.98
CA THR A 53 23.93 -33.70 -18.72
C THR A 53 23.38 -34.19 -17.37
N ARG A 54 23.04 -35.49 -17.28
CA ARG A 54 22.34 -36.20 -16.19
C ARG A 54 23.26 -37.28 -15.56
N ASN A 55 23.19 -37.40 -14.22
CA ASN A 55 23.19 -38.62 -13.33
C ASN A 55 24.35 -39.65 -13.35
N PRO A 56 24.40 -40.65 -12.43
CA PRO A 56 23.82 -40.84 -11.07
C PRO A 56 24.79 -41.47 -10.01
N HIS A 57 24.38 -41.59 -8.72
CA HIS A 57 24.35 -42.85 -7.93
C HIS A 57 24.24 -42.68 -6.38
N HIS A 58 23.15 -43.25 -5.85
CA HIS A 58 22.95 -44.03 -4.61
C HIS A 58 23.94 -44.01 -3.42
N LYS A 59 23.42 -43.85 -2.19
CA LYS A 59 23.39 -44.91 -1.15
C LYS A 59 22.54 -44.54 0.08
N SER A 60 22.01 -45.60 0.71
CA SER A 60 21.05 -45.66 1.81
C SER A 60 21.76 -46.04 3.12
N THR A 61 21.32 -45.47 4.25
CA THR A 61 21.52 -46.06 5.59
C THR A 61 20.37 -45.71 6.55
N LYS A 62 19.81 -46.75 7.17
CA LYS A 62 18.93 -46.80 8.36
C LYS A 62 19.75 -46.36 9.60
N GLY A 63 19.27 -45.85 10.73
CA GLY A 63 17.98 -45.51 11.32
C GLY A 63 18.21 -45.38 12.84
N VAL A 64 17.55 -44.45 13.55
CA VAL A 64 17.41 -44.47 15.03
C VAL A 64 16.04 -43.91 15.42
N ARG A 65 15.36 -44.62 16.31
CA ARG A 65 13.97 -44.48 16.73
C ARG A 65 13.92 -43.63 18.00
N PHE A 66 13.28 -42.46 17.97
CA PHE A 66 12.91 -41.70 19.17
C PHE A 66 11.40 -41.69 19.33
N MET A 67 10.94 -42.03 20.55
CA MET A 67 9.53 -42.18 20.92
C MET A 67 8.77 -40.85 20.77
N ARG A 68 7.68 -40.89 20.00
CA ARG A 68 6.71 -39.79 19.87
C ARG A 68 5.88 -39.68 21.14
N SER A 69 5.98 -38.54 21.82
CA SER A 69 4.95 -38.05 22.73
C SER A 69 3.65 -37.86 21.95
N THR A 70 2.59 -38.55 22.37
CA THR A 70 1.23 -38.48 21.84
C THR A 70 0.65 -37.07 22.01
N ARG A 71 0.76 -36.25 20.95
CA ARG A 71 -0.08 -35.08 20.76
C ARG A 71 -1.17 -35.50 19.77
N LEU A 72 -2.42 -35.53 20.22
CA LEU A 72 -3.59 -35.87 19.42
C LEU A 72 -3.58 -35.03 18.12
N MET A 73 -3.25 -35.66 17.01
CA MET A 73 -3.41 -35.07 15.68
C MET A 73 -4.88 -35.21 15.29
N PRO A 74 -5.56 -34.15 14.86
CA PRO A 74 -6.85 -34.29 14.22
C PRO A 74 -6.67 -35.15 12.96
N LYS A 75 -7.25 -36.35 12.97
CA LYS A 75 -7.42 -37.17 11.77
C LYS A 75 -8.47 -36.49 10.89
N TYR A 76 -8.30 -36.63 9.58
CA TYR A 76 -9.10 -36.13 8.45
C TYR A 76 -8.68 -34.77 7.87
N GLY A 77 -7.94 -34.87 6.75
CA GLY A 77 -7.65 -33.76 5.86
C GLY A 77 -8.88 -33.32 5.10
N HIS A 78 -9.67 -32.43 5.70
CA HIS A 78 -10.46 -31.49 4.91
C HIS A 78 -9.48 -30.54 4.24
N GLN A 79 -9.26 -30.70 2.94
CA GLN A 79 -8.77 -29.62 2.12
C GLN A 79 -9.79 -28.49 2.25
N LEU A 80 -9.45 -27.45 3.00
CA LEU A 80 -10.31 -26.28 3.19
C LEU A 80 -10.63 -25.72 1.80
N SER A 81 -11.89 -25.35 1.57
CA SER A 81 -12.31 -24.85 0.26
C SER A 81 -11.50 -23.60 -0.10
N PRO A 82 -11.19 -23.35 -1.39
CA PRO A 82 -10.44 -22.15 -1.80
C PRO A 82 -11.03 -20.84 -1.23
N GLY A 83 -12.36 -20.72 -1.23
CA GLY A 83 -13.08 -19.57 -0.67
C GLY A 83 -13.27 -19.58 0.85
N SER A 84 -12.71 -20.53 1.59
CA SER A 84 -12.76 -20.51 3.06
C SER A 84 -11.98 -19.31 3.60
N ALA A 85 -12.51 -18.65 4.62
CA ALA A 85 -11.84 -17.56 5.31
C ALA A 85 -10.48 -17.99 5.89
N TYR A 86 -9.47 -17.15 5.67
CA TYR A 86 -8.11 -17.34 6.16
C TYR A 86 -7.75 -16.31 7.24
N LEU A 87 -8.08 -15.04 7.01
CA LEU A 87 -7.86 -13.93 7.95
C LEU A 87 -8.87 -12.81 7.66
N SER A 88 -9.63 -12.40 8.67
CA SER A 88 -10.39 -11.16 8.66
C SER A 88 -9.57 -10.06 9.36
N TYR A 89 -9.18 -9.04 8.59
CA TYR A 89 -8.42 -7.88 9.07
C TYR A 89 -9.16 -6.59 8.70
N TYR A 90 -9.84 -6.00 9.68
CA TYR A 90 -10.74 -4.85 9.48
C TYR A 90 -11.75 -5.14 8.37
N ASP A 91 -11.75 -4.33 7.31
CA ASP A 91 -12.71 -4.40 6.22
C ASP A 91 -12.27 -5.40 5.12
N VAL A 92 -11.18 -6.13 5.33
CA VAL A 92 -10.63 -7.10 4.37
C VAL A 92 -10.73 -8.53 4.91
N LEU A 93 -11.32 -9.41 4.12
CA LEU A 93 -11.31 -10.85 4.35
C LEU A 93 -10.40 -11.52 3.31
N LEU A 94 -9.29 -12.09 3.79
CA LEU A 94 -8.44 -12.96 2.98
C LEU A 94 -8.98 -14.39 3.05
N THR A 95 -9.05 -15.06 1.91
CA THR A 95 -9.38 -16.49 1.75
C THR A 95 -8.13 -17.34 1.55
N TYR A 96 -8.26 -18.67 1.54
CA TYR A 96 -7.12 -19.55 1.20
C TYR A 96 -6.65 -19.36 -0.25
N GLU A 97 -7.56 -19.01 -1.16
CA GLU A 97 -7.24 -18.64 -2.54
C GLU A 97 -6.36 -17.39 -2.60
N ASP A 98 -6.69 -16.35 -1.85
CA ASP A 98 -5.87 -15.14 -1.75
C ASP A 98 -4.46 -15.43 -1.23
N ILE A 99 -4.32 -16.36 -0.28
CA ILE A 99 -3.00 -16.77 0.23
C ILE A 99 -2.22 -17.60 -0.79
N LYS A 100 -2.90 -18.45 -1.56
CA LYS A 100 -2.29 -19.20 -2.65
C LYS A 100 -1.78 -18.25 -3.73
N ALA A 101 -2.61 -17.28 -4.12
CA ALA A 101 -2.29 -16.23 -5.07
C ALA A 101 -1.05 -15.43 -4.63
N LEU A 102 -1.04 -14.95 -3.38
CA LEU A 102 0.07 -14.19 -2.82
C LEU A 102 1.41 -14.98 -2.85
N ARG A 103 1.38 -16.31 -2.73
CA ARG A 103 2.62 -17.11 -2.72
C ARG A 103 3.36 -17.03 -4.05
N ASN A 104 2.69 -17.29 -5.18
CA ASN A 104 3.37 -17.45 -6.47
C ASN A 104 2.49 -17.11 -7.70
N ASP A 105 1.33 -16.48 -7.52
CA ASP A 105 0.41 -16.14 -8.59
C ASP A 105 0.12 -14.63 -8.63
N TRP A 106 -0.79 -14.25 -9.52
CA TRP A 106 -1.30 -12.89 -9.65
C TRP A 106 -2.00 -12.48 -8.36
N LEU A 107 -1.69 -11.29 -7.84
CA LEU A 107 -2.36 -10.78 -6.65
C LEU A 107 -3.82 -10.47 -6.97
N THR A 108 -4.71 -10.85 -6.05
CA THR A 108 -6.13 -10.53 -6.09
C THR A 108 -6.39 -9.11 -5.55
N ASP A 109 -7.61 -8.61 -5.76
CA ASP A 109 -8.11 -7.38 -5.13
C ASP A 109 -7.94 -7.42 -3.61
N ASN A 110 -8.21 -8.57 -2.97
CA ASN A 110 -8.11 -8.75 -1.53
C ASN A 110 -6.66 -8.69 -1.05
N ASN A 111 -5.69 -9.21 -1.82
CA ASN A 111 -4.28 -9.08 -1.48
C ASN A 111 -3.83 -7.61 -1.44
N ILE A 112 -4.20 -6.82 -2.45
CA ILE A 112 -3.86 -5.40 -2.52
C ILE A 112 -4.63 -4.61 -1.46
N SER A 113 -5.91 -4.90 -1.27
CA SER A 113 -6.75 -4.28 -0.22
C SER A 113 -6.19 -4.53 1.18
N PHE A 114 -5.77 -5.76 1.47
CA PHE A 114 -5.12 -6.09 2.74
C PHE A 114 -3.84 -5.27 2.94
N TRP A 115 -3.04 -5.13 1.89
CA TRP A 115 -1.81 -4.34 1.97
C TRP A 115 -2.09 -2.88 2.27
N GLU A 116 -3.07 -2.27 1.59
CA GLU A 116 -3.50 -0.91 1.88
C GLU A 116 -4.04 -0.76 3.31
N GLU A 117 -4.90 -1.69 3.76
CA GLU A 117 -5.44 -1.70 5.12
C GLU A 117 -4.30 -1.80 6.16
N TYR A 118 -3.29 -2.63 5.90
CA TYR A 118 -2.10 -2.71 6.74
C TYR A 118 -1.36 -1.36 6.79
N LEU A 119 -1.12 -0.70 5.65
CA LEU A 119 -0.47 0.62 5.62
C LEU A 119 -1.29 1.68 6.38
N GLU A 120 -2.61 1.66 6.25
CA GLU A 120 -3.52 2.60 6.92
C GLU A 120 -3.59 2.39 8.43
N ARG A 121 -3.52 1.15 8.91
CA ARG A 121 -3.66 0.83 10.34
C ARG A 121 -2.33 0.82 11.08
N GLU A 122 -1.24 0.45 10.42
CA GLU A 122 0.05 0.23 11.07
C GLU A 122 1.09 1.33 10.77
N ILE A 123 0.91 2.09 9.69
CA ILE A 123 1.87 3.13 9.27
C ILE A 123 1.29 4.53 9.41
N LEU A 124 0.15 4.82 8.78
CA LEU A 124 -0.42 6.16 8.78
C LEU A 124 -0.70 6.76 10.17
N PRO A 125 -1.09 6.01 11.22
CA PRO A 125 -1.35 6.60 12.54
C PRO A 125 -0.11 7.22 13.19
N LYS A 126 1.09 6.86 12.73
CA LYS A 126 2.36 7.48 13.15
C LYS A 126 2.55 8.89 12.55
N TYR A 127 1.70 9.28 11.60
CA TYR A 127 1.76 10.55 10.87
C TYR A 127 0.36 11.20 10.84
N PRO A 128 -0.16 11.69 11.98
CA PRO A 128 -1.55 12.18 12.08
C PRO A 128 -1.86 13.40 11.20
N GLN A 129 -0.83 14.11 10.72
CA GLN A 129 -0.98 15.24 9.79
C GLN A 129 -1.06 14.79 8.34
N ALA A 130 -0.77 13.52 8.04
CA ALA A 130 -0.85 12.99 6.68
C ALA A 130 -2.31 12.95 6.22
N ARG A 131 -2.57 13.59 5.08
CA ARG A 131 -3.90 13.66 4.48
C ARG A 131 -3.89 12.81 3.21
N ILE A 132 -3.81 11.50 3.39
CA ILE A 132 -3.60 10.51 2.32
C ILE A 132 -4.77 9.54 2.31
N ILE A 133 -5.24 9.17 1.12
CA ILE A 133 -6.21 8.09 0.91
C ILE A 133 -5.55 6.98 0.09
N LEU A 134 -5.70 5.72 0.51
CA LEU A 134 -5.44 4.56 -0.33
C LEU A 134 -6.82 4.03 -0.78
N LEU A 135 -7.14 4.19 -2.06
CA LEU A 135 -8.45 3.84 -2.59
C LEU A 135 -8.44 2.37 -3.01
N ARG A 136 -9.31 1.56 -2.38
CA ARG A 136 -9.37 0.11 -2.60
C ARG A 136 -9.51 -0.25 -4.09
N PRO A 137 -8.90 -1.35 -4.56
CA PRO A 137 -8.99 -1.83 -5.94
C PRO A 137 -10.42 -1.85 -6.50
N THR A 138 -11.38 -2.41 -5.77
CA THR A 138 -12.78 -2.50 -6.19
C THR A 138 -13.43 -1.12 -6.35
N MET A 139 -13.11 -0.17 -5.48
CA MET A 139 -13.62 1.20 -5.59
C MET A 139 -13.03 1.91 -6.80
N THR A 140 -11.74 1.70 -7.07
CA THR A 140 -11.07 2.23 -8.25
C THR A 140 -11.67 1.65 -9.53
N PHE A 141 -11.89 0.34 -9.58
CA PHE A 141 -12.54 -0.33 -10.71
C PHE A 141 -13.95 0.23 -10.97
N LEU A 142 -14.81 0.29 -9.95
CA LEU A 142 -16.17 0.83 -10.07
C LEU A 142 -16.17 2.29 -10.52
N MET A 143 -15.27 3.12 -10.00
CA MET A 143 -15.09 4.50 -10.45
C MET A 143 -14.69 4.60 -11.93
N MET A 144 -13.81 3.74 -12.39
CA MET A 144 -13.35 3.73 -13.78
C MET A 144 -14.42 3.23 -14.76
N ARG A 145 -15.31 2.32 -14.31
CA ARG A 145 -16.36 1.71 -15.13
C ARG A 145 -17.71 2.40 -15.03
N SER A 146 -17.95 3.19 -13.99
CA SER A 146 -19.23 3.91 -13.82
C SER A 146 -19.51 4.85 -14.98
N GLN A 147 -20.76 4.82 -15.47
CA GLN A 147 -21.22 5.74 -16.52
C GLN A 147 -21.34 7.16 -15.95
N SER A 148 -21.88 7.31 -14.74
CA SER A 148 -22.10 8.58 -14.05
C SER A 148 -21.07 8.81 -12.94
N VAL A 149 -20.38 9.96 -13.02
CA VAL A 149 -19.49 10.41 -11.94
C VAL A 149 -20.27 10.76 -10.67
N LYS A 150 -21.50 11.27 -10.82
CA LYS A 150 -22.35 11.65 -9.68
C LYS A 150 -22.76 10.41 -8.87
N ASP A 151 -23.09 9.32 -9.56
CA ASP A 151 -23.64 8.13 -8.93
C ASP A 151 -22.56 7.38 -8.14
N ILE A 152 -21.33 7.35 -8.66
CA ILE A 152 -20.23 6.70 -7.93
C ILE A 152 -19.65 7.57 -6.81
N ALA A 153 -19.83 8.90 -6.86
CA ALA A 153 -19.27 9.80 -5.86
C ALA A 153 -19.79 9.53 -4.43
N SER A 154 -21.02 9.02 -4.28
CA SER A 154 -21.58 8.63 -2.98
C SER A 154 -20.99 7.34 -2.42
N ALA A 155 -20.44 6.48 -3.28
CA ALA A 155 -19.77 5.24 -2.89
C ALA A 155 -18.27 5.44 -2.60
N LEU A 156 -17.72 6.61 -2.91
CA LEU A 156 -16.31 6.95 -2.66
C LEU A 156 -16.13 7.70 -1.33
N PRO A 157 -14.95 7.63 -0.69
CA PRO A 157 -14.68 8.43 0.48
C PRO A 157 -14.66 9.93 0.14
N SER A 158 -14.85 10.78 1.14
CA SER A 158 -14.69 12.22 0.95
C SER A 158 -13.24 12.57 0.70
N PHE A 159 -12.96 13.25 -0.42
CA PHE A 159 -11.63 13.75 -0.76
C PHE A 159 -11.32 15.15 -0.19
N LYS A 160 -12.20 15.69 0.67
CA LYS A 160 -12.06 17.06 1.18
C LYS A 160 -10.76 17.26 1.96
N GLY A 161 -9.88 18.10 1.42
CA GLY A 161 -8.59 18.43 2.03
C GLY A 161 -7.59 17.27 2.06
N VAL A 162 -7.78 16.26 1.21
CA VAL A 162 -6.82 15.20 0.93
C VAL A 162 -5.71 15.77 0.05
N THR A 163 -4.46 15.42 0.34
CA THR A 163 -3.26 15.86 -0.39
C THR A 163 -2.81 14.85 -1.43
N HIS A 164 -2.89 13.56 -1.10
CA HIS A 164 -2.44 12.49 -1.96
C HIS A 164 -3.43 11.33 -1.98
N ILE A 165 -3.59 10.70 -3.13
CA ILE A 165 -4.50 9.57 -3.32
C ILE A 165 -3.77 8.49 -4.10
N PHE A 166 -3.71 7.28 -3.55
CA PHE A 166 -3.20 6.09 -4.24
C PHE A 166 -4.38 5.29 -4.78
N LEU A 167 -4.27 4.83 -6.03
CA LEU A 167 -5.27 4.01 -6.70
C LEU A 167 -4.59 2.85 -7.42
N PRO A 168 -4.83 1.59 -7.02
CA PRO A 168 -4.49 0.42 -7.82
C PRO A 168 -5.35 0.39 -9.08
N ILE A 169 -4.72 0.35 -10.25
CA ILE A 169 -5.37 0.33 -11.56
C ILE A 169 -5.33 -1.08 -12.13
N ASN A 170 -6.48 -1.56 -12.60
CA ASN A 170 -6.63 -2.81 -13.33
C ASN A 170 -7.23 -2.54 -14.72
N ASP A 171 -6.83 -3.32 -15.71
CA ASP A 171 -7.29 -3.23 -17.11
C ASP A 171 -8.57 -4.01 -17.41
N ASN A 172 -9.19 -4.66 -16.41
CA ASN A 172 -10.48 -5.31 -16.56
C ASN A 172 -11.53 -4.35 -17.13
N ARG A 173 -12.22 -4.78 -18.18
CA ARG A 173 -13.26 -3.99 -18.86
C ARG A 173 -14.66 -4.52 -18.57
N ASP A 174 -14.77 -5.74 -18.05
CA ASP A 174 -16.04 -6.39 -17.79
C ASP A 174 -16.40 -6.33 -16.30
N VAL A 175 -17.50 -5.63 -15.99
CA VAL A 175 -18.02 -5.49 -14.62
C VAL A 175 -18.67 -6.77 -14.09
N GLN A 176 -19.00 -7.72 -14.97
CA GLN A 176 -19.60 -9.01 -14.61
C GLN A 176 -18.55 -10.11 -14.42
N GLN A 177 -17.33 -9.90 -14.91
CA GLN A 177 -16.25 -10.85 -14.75
C GLN A 177 -15.50 -10.61 -13.44
N ALA A 178 -15.79 -11.46 -12.45
CA ALA A 178 -14.96 -11.57 -11.25
C ALA A 178 -13.52 -11.95 -11.65
N GLU A 179 -12.55 -11.35 -10.95
CA GLU A 179 -11.11 -11.58 -11.18
C GLU A 179 -10.67 -11.36 -12.64
N GLY A 180 -11.40 -10.51 -13.39
CA GLY A 180 -11.02 -10.12 -14.73
C GLY A 180 -9.82 -9.18 -14.76
N GLY A 181 -9.35 -8.89 -15.97
CA GLY A 181 -8.15 -8.09 -16.20
C GLY A 181 -6.88 -8.94 -16.29
N SER A 182 -5.84 -8.34 -16.86
CA SER A 182 -4.55 -8.98 -17.14
C SER A 182 -3.37 -8.30 -16.44
N HIS A 183 -3.55 -7.10 -15.90
CA HIS A 183 -2.42 -6.31 -15.41
C HIS A 183 -2.78 -5.28 -14.35
N TRP A 184 -1.92 -5.17 -13.33
CA TRP A 184 -1.99 -4.16 -12.29
C TRP A 184 -0.96 -3.06 -12.51
N SER A 185 -1.37 -1.81 -12.28
CA SER A 185 -0.49 -0.65 -12.21
C SER A 185 -0.93 0.29 -11.07
N LEU A 186 -0.14 1.33 -10.77
CA LEU A 186 -0.42 2.25 -9.66
C LEU A 186 -0.55 3.68 -10.15
N LEU A 187 -1.61 4.36 -9.74
CA LEU A 187 -1.77 5.80 -9.90
C LEU A 187 -1.62 6.50 -8.55
N LEU A 188 -0.74 7.50 -8.48
CA LEU A 188 -0.60 8.41 -7.34
C LEU A 188 -1.00 9.82 -7.79
N ILE A 189 -2.02 10.38 -7.16
CA ILE A 189 -2.47 11.75 -7.41
C ILE A 189 -1.95 12.66 -6.31
N SER A 190 -1.29 13.77 -6.69
CA SER A 190 -1.08 14.93 -5.83
C SER A 190 -2.16 15.96 -6.15
N THR A 191 -3.07 16.18 -5.21
CA THR A 191 -4.12 17.21 -5.34
C THR A 191 -3.55 18.61 -5.17
N LEU A 192 -2.41 18.74 -4.49
CA LEU A 192 -1.69 19.99 -4.28
C LEU A 192 -1.07 20.50 -5.59
N ASP A 193 -0.48 19.59 -6.37
CA ASP A 193 0.18 19.91 -7.63
C ASP A 193 -0.74 19.77 -8.85
N GLY A 194 -1.89 19.11 -8.69
CA GLY A 194 -2.78 18.79 -9.80
C GLY A 194 -2.12 17.82 -10.78
N VAL A 195 -1.42 16.79 -10.29
CA VAL A 195 -0.68 15.82 -11.11
C VAL A 195 -1.08 14.40 -10.73
N ALA A 196 -1.25 13.55 -11.74
CA ALA A 196 -1.47 12.12 -11.59
C ALA A 196 -0.28 11.35 -12.15
N PHE A 197 0.52 10.76 -11.27
CA PHE A 197 1.73 9.98 -11.56
C PHE A 197 1.35 8.50 -11.72
N HIS A 198 1.57 7.95 -12.91
CA HIS A 198 1.26 6.55 -13.21
C HIS A 198 2.52 5.69 -13.29
N TYR A 199 2.58 4.64 -12.48
CA TYR A 199 3.68 3.70 -12.39
C TYR A 199 3.22 2.34 -12.91
N ASP A 200 3.95 1.80 -13.87
CA ASP A 200 3.57 0.57 -14.57
C ASP A 200 4.81 -0.31 -14.79
N SER A 201 4.84 -1.45 -14.12
CA SER A 201 5.93 -2.41 -14.18
C SER A 201 6.01 -3.19 -15.51
N MET A 202 5.07 -2.96 -16.44
CA MET A 202 5.03 -3.57 -17.77
C MET A 202 4.95 -2.52 -18.88
N ARG A 203 5.96 -1.64 -18.93
CA ARG A 203 6.22 -0.71 -20.06
C ARG A 203 5.01 0.13 -20.49
N GLY A 204 4.18 0.56 -19.53
CA GLY A 204 3.01 1.39 -19.81
C GLY A 204 1.84 0.62 -20.46
N SER A 205 1.75 -0.69 -20.27
CA SER A 205 0.61 -1.49 -20.73
C SER A 205 -0.74 -0.91 -20.30
N ASN A 206 -0.83 -0.38 -19.08
CA ASN A 206 -2.03 0.27 -18.53
C ASN A 206 -2.07 1.79 -18.76
N TYR A 207 -1.36 2.32 -19.76
CA TYR A 207 -1.33 3.77 -20.01
C TYR A 207 -2.73 4.37 -20.20
N ASN A 208 -3.60 3.71 -20.97
CA ASN A 208 -4.93 4.21 -21.24
C ASN A 208 -5.82 4.15 -19.99
N GLU A 209 -5.70 3.06 -19.24
CA GLU A 209 -6.40 2.77 -18.00
C GLU A 209 -6.03 3.80 -16.93
N GLY A 210 -4.73 4.10 -16.77
CA GLY A 210 -4.24 5.17 -15.91
C GLY A 210 -4.76 6.55 -16.32
N LYS A 211 -4.80 6.84 -17.63
CA LYS A 211 -5.36 8.09 -18.15
C LYS A 211 -6.86 8.21 -17.91
N ILE A 212 -7.62 7.13 -18.06
CA ILE A 212 -9.05 7.06 -17.73
C ILE A 212 -9.26 7.34 -16.24
N ALA A 213 -8.53 6.67 -15.36
CA ALA A 213 -8.60 6.87 -13.92
C ALA A 213 -8.29 8.32 -13.53
N SER A 214 -7.23 8.90 -14.10
CA SER A 214 -6.85 10.30 -13.89
C SER A 214 -7.98 11.25 -14.33
N ASN A 215 -8.58 11.03 -15.50
CA ASN A 215 -9.67 11.88 -16.00
C ASN A 215 -10.93 11.77 -15.12
N ARG A 216 -11.26 10.57 -14.62
CA ARG A 216 -12.38 10.37 -13.70
C ARG A 216 -12.13 11.08 -12.37
N MET A 217 -10.95 10.91 -11.79
CA MET A 217 -10.57 11.59 -10.56
C MET A 217 -10.53 13.11 -10.72
N SER A 218 -10.07 13.64 -11.84
CA SER A 218 -10.11 15.08 -12.12
C SER A 218 -11.53 15.64 -12.04
N LYS A 219 -12.53 14.92 -12.59
CA LYS A 219 -13.94 15.30 -12.49
C LYS A 219 -14.48 15.20 -11.06
N ILE A 220 -14.14 14.13 -10.34
CA ILE A 220 -14.58 13.90 -8.95
C ILE A 220 -14.03 14.97 -8.00
N LEU A 221 -12.75 15.30 -8.17
CA LEU A 221 -12.06 16.29 -7.34
C LEU A 221 -12.42 17.74 -7.72
N GLY A 222 -12.97 17.96 -8.92
CA GLY A 222 -13.25 19.29 -9.44
C GLY A 222 -11.98 20.10 -9.74
N ILE A 223 -10.85 19.44 -10.00
CA ILE A 223 -9.56 20.08 -10.32
C ILE A 223 -8.96 19.47 -11.59
N PRO A 224 -8.28 20.25 -12.43
CA PRO A 224 -7.54 19.68 -13.56
C PRO A 224 -6.38 18.81 -13.03
N LEU A 225 -6.23 17.61 -13.58
CA LEU A 225 -5.08 16.74 -13.33
C LEU A 225 -4.24 16.60 -14.59
N ARG A 226 -2.96 16.95 -14.50
CA ARG A 226 -1.97 16.60 -15.52
C ARG A 226 -1.55 15.16 -15.33
N TYR A 227 -1.84 14.32 -16.32
CA TYR A 227 -1.38 12.94 -16.34
C TYR A 227 0.11 12.86 -16.68
N GLN A 228 0.86 12.06 -15.92
CA GLN A 228 2.27 11.77 -16.16
C GLN A 228 2.51 10.27 -16.04
N GLN A 229 2.92 9.64 -17.14
CA GLN A 229 3.50 8.31 -17.13
C GLN A 229 4.93 8.38 -16.61
N LEU A 230 5.29 7.50 -15.67
CA LEU A 230 6.67 7.37 -15.18
C LEU A 230 7.35 6.24 -15.93
N ASP A 231 8.10 6.59 -16.97
CA ASP A 231 8.84 5.62 -17.79
C ASP A 231 10.04 5.03 -17.04
N ASP A 232 10.48 5.68 -15.97
CA ASP A 232 11.59 5.30 -15.13
C ASP A 232 11.16 4.49 -13.89
N CYS A 233 10.02 3.81 -13.94
CA CYS A 233 9.60 2.93 -12.86
C CYS A 233 10.19 1.50 -13.00
N PRO A 234 10.40 0.78 -11.88
CA PRO A 234 11.00 -0.55 -11.90
C PRO A 234 10.14 -1.52 -12.71
N GLN A 235 10.77 -2.25 -13.63
CA GLN A 235 10.09 -3.15 -14.55
C GLN A 235 10.14 -4.59 -14.03
N GLN A 236 9.02 -5.29 -14.12
CA GLN A 236 8.96 -6.72 -13.81
C GLN A 236 9.61 -7.55 -14.91
N SER A 237 10.16 -8.70 -14.56
CA SER A 237 10.78 -9.64 -15.50
C SER A 237 9.90 -10.84 -15.84
N ASN A 238 8.77 -11.01 -15.14
CA ASN A 238 7.80 -12.10 -15.35
C ASN A 238 6.39 -11.54 -15.62
N GLY A 239 5.40 -12.40 -15.82
CA GLY A 239 4.03 -12.00 -16.15
C GLY A 239 3.05 -11.89 -14.97
N SER A 240 3.48 -12.07 -13.71
CA SER A 240 2.55 -12.24 -12.57
C SER A 240 2.83 -11.35 -11.36
N ASP A 241 3.98 -10.66 -11.32
CA ASP A 241 4.37 -9.83 -10.17
C ASP A 241 3.83 -8.39 -10.20
N CYS A 242 3.06 -7.99 -11.22
CA CYS A 242 2.55 -6.62 -11.36
C CYS A 242 1.86 -6.10 -10.08
N GLY A 243 1.00 -6.90 -9.44
CA GLY A 243 0.36 -6.54 -8.17
C GLY A 243 1.34 -6.39 -7.00
N VAL A 244 2.41 -7.18 -6.97
CA VAL A 244 3.48 -7.03 -5.96
C VAL A 244 4.24 -5.73 -6.18
N PHE A 245 4.54 -5.39 -7.43
CA PHE A 245 5.16 -4.11 -7.79
C PHE A 245 4.28 -2.93 -7.35
N VAL A 246 2.96 -2.99 -7.58
CA VAL A 246 2.01 -1.99 -7.08
C VAL A 246 2.14 -1.81 -5.57
N CYS A 247 2.11 -2.89 -4.79
CA CYS A 247 2.20 -2.83 -3.33
C CYS A 247 3.54 -2.26 -2.83
N VAL A 248 4.65 -2.68 -3.43
CA VAL A 248 6.00 -2.21 -3.05
C VAL A 248 6.20 -0.74 -3.42
N MET A 249 5.80 -0.34 -4.63
CA MET A 249 5.87 1.05 -5.07
C MET A 249 5.00 1.95 -4.18
N MET A 250 3.77 1.51 -3.87
CA MET A 250 2.87 2.24 -2.98
C MET A 250 3.50 2.49 -1.61
N ARG A 251 4.03 1.45 -0.95
CA ARG A 251 4.71 1.61 0.35
C ARG A 251 5.94 2.51 0.24
N HIS A 252 6.75 2.37 -0.82
CA HIS A 252 7.93 3.22 -1.01
C HIS A 252 7.56 4.69 -1.17
N LEU A 253 6.64 4.99 -2.08
CA LEU A 253 6.16 6.35 -2.32
C LEU A 253 5.54 6.92 -1.05
N LEU A 254 4.68 6.16 -0.37
CA LEU A 254 4.07 6.59 0.88
C LEU A 254 5.13 6.89 1.95
N VAL A 255 5.94 5.91 2.34
CA VAL A 255 6.81 6.02 3.52
C VAL A 255 8.06 6.84 3.23
N LYS A 256 8.71 6.61 2.09
CA LYS A 256 10.01 7.22 1.79
C LYS A 256 9.89 8.54 1.04
N ARG A 257 8.84 8.75 0.24
CA ARG A 257 8.66 10.01 -0.49
C ARG A 257 7.76 10.97 0.26
N LEU A 258 6.54 10.55 0.62
CA LEU A 258 5.54 11.47 1.16
C LEU A 258 5.67 11.69 2.68
N LEU A 259 5.90 10.63 3.46
CA LEU A 259 5.97 10.73 4.92
C LEU A 259 7.38 11.00 5.45
N GLY A 260 8.40 10.64 4.67
CA GLY A 260 9.81 10.71 5.07
C GLY A 260 10.49 12.06 4.83
N HIS A 261 9.82 13.02 4.19
CA HIS A 261 10.36 14.35 3.89
C HIS A 261 9.59 15.43 4.64
N ASN A 262 10.29 16.53 4.95
CA ASN A 262 9.64 17.70 5.52
C ASN A 262 8.73 18.37 4.47
N ALA A 263 7.61 18.95 4.91
CA ALA A 263 6.61 19.58 4.04
C ALA A 263 7.09 20.82 3.24
N LYS A 264 8.37 21.17 3.33
CA LYS A 264 9.01 22.28 2.60
C LYS A 264 9.95 21.80 1.50
N GLU A 265 10.27 20.50 1.48
CA GLU A 265 11.22 19.93 0.53
C GLU A 265 10.49 19.45 -0.71
N LYS A 266 11.07 19.73 -1.88
CA LYS A 266 10.55 19.18 -3.11
C LYS A 266 10.94 17.71 -3.19
N VAL A 267 9.94 16.85 -3.33
CA VAL A 267 10.17 15.40 -3.42
C VAL A 267 10.07 14.97 -4.88
N SER A 268 11.08 14.22 -5.34
CA SER A 268 11.02 13.54 -6.63
C SER A 268 10.13 12.31 -6.56
N MET A 269 9.23 12.18 -7.51
CA MET A 269 8.36 11.00 -7.70
C MET A 269 8.99 9.92 -8.60
N SER A 270 10.21 10.15 -9.10
CA SER A 270 10.95 9.16 -9.88
C SER A 270 11.32 7.91 -9.06
N MET A 271 11.32 6.77 -9.75
CA MET A 271 11.73 5.47 -9.23
C MET A 271 12.90 4.84 -10.02
N ALA A 272 13.64 5.64 -10.81
CA ALA A 272 14.67 5.18 -11.76
C ALA A 272 15.71 4.22 -11.16
N ASP A 273 16.17 4.52 -9.94
CA ASP A 273 17.25 3.79 -9.27
C ASP A 273 16.73 2.77 -8.25
N LYS A 274 15.45 2.38 -8.36
CA LYS A 274 14.83 1.45 -7.41
C LYS A 274 14.74 0.06 -8.03
N MET A 275 15.26 -0.91 -7.29
CA MET A 275 15.08 -2.33 -7.60
C MET A 275 14.04 -2.91 -6.66
N ILE A 276 13.12 -3.71 -7.20
CA ILE A 276 12.08 -4.38 -6.44
C ILE A 276 12.38 -5.88 -6.39
N ASP A 277 12.58 -6.41 -5.18
CA ASP A 277 12.61 -7.84 -4.92
C ASP A 277 11.17 -8.33 -4.66
N ALA A 278 10.50 -8.77 -5.72
CA ALA A 278 9.11 -9.23 -5.64
C ALA A 278 8.99 -10.49 -4.76
N GLN A 279 9.95 -11.41 -4.79
CA GLN A 279 9.89 -12.62 -3.97
C GLN A 279 10.08 -12.29 -2.48
N GLY A 280 11.01 -11.39 -2.17
CA GLY A 280 11.18 -10.84 -0.82
C GLY A 280 9.91 -10.15 -0.32
N ALA A 281 9.27 -9.34 -1.17
CA ALA A 281 8.03 -8.66 -0.85
C ALA A 281 6.87 -9.63 -0.59
N ARG A 282 6.68 -10.66 -1.42
CA ARG A 282 5.69 -11.74 -1.17
C ARG A 282 5.92 -12.43 0.17
N LYS A 283 7.18 -12.77 0.48
CA LYS A 283 7.57 -13.37 1.77
C LYS A 283 7.28 -12.43 2.94
N GLU A 284 7.50 -11.12 2.79
CA GLU A 284 7.18 -10.12 3.81
C GLU A 284 5.67 -10.05 4.06
N MET A 285 4.86 -9.90 3.01
CA MET A 285 3.40 -9.84 3.12
C MET A 285 2.84 -11.10 3.80
N LEU A 286 3.31 -12.29 3.41
CA LEU A 286 2.91 -13.55 4.04
C LEU A 286 3.27 -13.61 5.53
N ARG A 287 4.44 -13.11 5.92
CA ARG A 287 4.84 -13.06 7.34
C ARG A 287 3.95 -12.12 8.14
N ILE A 288 3.57 -10.98 7.58
CA ILE A 288 2.67 -10.01 8.22
C ILE A 288 1.28 -10.65 8.42
N ILE A 289 0.71 -11.26 7.38
CA ILE A 289 -0.56 -11.97 7.44
C ILE A 289 -0.53 -13.08 8.51
N GLU A 290 0.52 -13.90 8.51
CA GLU A 290 0.67 -15.00 9.47
C GLU A 290 0.81 -14.47 10.91
N SER A 291 1.49 -13.34 11.11
CA SER A 291 1.58 -12.69 12.42
C SER A 291 0.20 -12.27 12.93
N PHE A 292 -0.63 -11.64 12.08
CA PHE A 292 -1.99 -11.26 12.46
C PHE A 292 -2.91 -12.46 12.67
N ARG A 293 -2.76 -13.51 11.86
CA ARG A 293 -3.51 -14.76 12.03
C ARG A 293 -3.21 -15.41 13.40
N LYS A 294 -1.94 -15.53 13.76
CA LYS A 294 -1.52 -16.04 15.08
C LYS A 294 -2.06 -15.20 16.23
N GLU A 295 -2.09 -13.88 16.08
CA GLU A 295 -2.70 -12.99 17.07
C GLU A 295 -4.21 -13.22 17.19
N GLY A 296 -4.91 -13.41 16.06
CA GLY A 296 -6.33 -13.77 16.05
C GLY A 296 -6.60 -15.12 16.72
N GLU A 297 -5.79 -16.14 16.44
CA GLU A 297 -5.84 -17.46 17.08
C GLU A 297 -5.61 -17.39 18.59
N ARG A 298 -4.64 -16.58 19.02
CA ARG A 298 -4.35 -16.33 20.45
C ARG A 298 -5.52 -15.64 21.16
N ARG A 299 -6.15 -14.65 20.53
CA ARG A 299 -7.32 -13.97 21.11
C ARG A 299 -8.52 -14.91 21.27
N ARG A 300 -8.77 -15.75 20.26
CA ARG A 300 -9.83 -16.77 20.30
C ARG A 300 -9.62 -17.80 21.42
N SER A 301 -8.38 -18.24 21.64
CA SER A 301 -8.07 -19.26 22.64
C SER A 301 -8.14 -18.76 24.08
N ILE A 302 -7.81 -17.49 24.32
CA ILE A 302 -7.87 -16.87 25.67
C ILE A 302 -9.30 -16.62 26.11
N SER A 303 -10.20 -16.29 25.17
CA SER A 303 -11.60 -15.97 25.48
C SER A 303 -12.52 -16.56 24.40
N PRO A 304 -13.00 -17.81 24.56
CA PRO A 304 -13.95 -18.42 23.63
C PRO A 304 -15.25 -17.61 23.48
N ALA A 305 -15.68 -16.91 24.54
CA ALA A 305 -16.80 -15.97 24.52
C ALA A 305 -16.50 -14.65 23.79
N ALA A 306 -15.21 -14.29 23.62
CA ALA A 306 -14.76 -13.18 22.78
C ALA A 306 -14.66 -13.56 21.29
N SER A 307 -15.14 -14.74 20.88
CA SER A 307 -15.54 -14.97 19.49
C SER A 307 -16.55 -13.92 18.99
N SER A 308 -17.24 -13.23 19.92
CA SER A 308 -18.10 -12.07 19.68
C SER A 308 -17.37 -10.71 19.62
N SER A 309 -16.05 -10.65 19.90
CA SER A 309 -15.30 -9.39 19.81
C SER A 309 -15.19 -8.98 18.34
N HIS A 310 -15.80 -7.86 17.99
CA HIS A 310 -15.70 -7.27 16.66
C HIS A 310 -14.31 -6.67 16.35
N THR A 311 -13.31 -6.86 17.21
CA THR A 311 -11.98 -6.25 17.08
C THR A 311 -11.01 -7.12 16.25
N PRO A 312 -10.48 -6.63 15.11
CA PRO A 312 -9.47 -7.33 14.31
C PRO A 312 -8.11 -7.48 15.03
N PRO A 313 -7.23 -8.41 14.60
CA PRO A 313 -7.43 -9.44 13.58
C PRO A 313 -8.30 -10.60 14.07
N ARG A 314 -9.06 -11.22 13.15
CA ARG A 314 -9.96 -12.35 13.41
C ARG A 314 -9.66 -13.50 12.47
N ILE A 315 -9.80 -14.71 12.97
CA ILE A 315 -9.95 -15.92 12.16
C ILE A 315 -11.42 -16.35 12.26
N GLU A 316 -11.93 -17.09 11.28
CA GLU A 316 -13.26 -17.73 11.31
C GLU A 316 -13.15 -19.20 11.73
#